data_AF-A0A8X6WNG9-F1
#
_entry.id   AF-A0A8X6WNG9-F1
#
_cell.length_a   1.000
_cell.length_b   1.000
_cell.length_c   1.000
_cell.angle_alpha   90.00
_cell.angle_beta   90.00
_cell.angle_gamma   90.00
#
_symmetry.space_group_name_H-M   'P 1'
#
loop_
_entity.id
_entity.type
_entity.pdbx_description
1 polymer ?
#
loop_
_entity_poly.entity_id
_entity_poly.type
_entity_poly.pdbx_seq_one_letter_code
_entity_poly.pdbx_strand_id
1 'polypeptide(L)'
;MSENVVAKMNGEAKMNGHKLRKFLSYDRDLDPEEPEPEKVVTLTRAYRDVLHGIKEDPTRQGLLKTPERAAKAFLFFTKGYEQTLQGKIPFLLFQLFSESLFCFR
;
A
#
# COMPACT_ATOMS: atom_id res chain seq x y z
N MET A 1 2.27 -18.60 42.27
CA MET A 1 2.25 -17.20 42.73
C MET A 1 2.54 -16.34 41.52
N SER A 2 1.66 -15.38 41.30
CA SER A 2 1.49 -14.53 40.13
C SER A 2 2.72 -13.67 39.82
N GLU A 3 3.23 -13.74 38.59
CA GLU A 3 4.10 -12.70 38.05
C GLU A 3 3.47 -12.10 36.79
N ASN A 4 3.31 -10.78 36.86
CA ASN A 4 2.38 -9.98 36.10
C ASN A 4 2.77 -9.84 34.63
N VAL A 5 1.81 -10.15 33.76
CA VAL A 5 1.83 -9.76 32.35
C VAL A 5 1.56 -8.25 32.29
N VAL A 6 2.63 -7.44 32.21
CA VAL A 6 2.50 -6.03 31.82
C VAL A 6 2.55 -5.97 30.30
N ALA A 7 1.37 -6.00 29.68
CA ALA A 7 1.22 -5.68 28.26
C ALA A 7 1.58 -4.21 28.04
N LYS A 8 2.81 -3.93 27.60
CA LYS A 8 3.15 -2.62 27.07
C LYS A 8 2.54 -2.50 25.69
N MET A 9 1.52 -1.64 25.59
CA MET A 9 1.06 -1.04 24.34
C MET A 9 2.26 -0.32 23.73
N ASN A 10 2.95 -0.99 22.81
CA ASN A 10 3.81 -0.49 21.74
C ASN A 10 4.75 -1.62 21.31
N GLY A 11 4.19 -2.58 20.57
CA GLY A 11 4.84 -3.30 19.45
C GLY A 11 6.25 -3.89 19.57
N GLU A 12 6.90 -3.96 20.72
CA GLU A 12 8.27 -4.47 20.83
C GLU A 12 8.35 -5.70 21.73
N ALA A 13 8.16 -6.88 21.12
CA ALA A 13 8.56 -8.15 21.72
C ALA A 13 10.07 -8.34 21.53
N LYS A 14 10.83 -8.46 22.62
CA LYS A 14 12.27 -8.79 22.60
C LYS A 14 12.47 -10.18 23.17
N MET A 15 13.03 -11.10 22.37
CA MET A 15 13.55 -12.40 22.84
C MET A 15 14.99 -12.60 22.32
N ASN A 16 15.91 -12.82 23.26
CA ASN A 16 17.26 -13.38 23.14
C ASN A 16 18.11 -13.07 21.89
N GLY A 17 18.92 -12.01 22.00
CA GLY A 17 20.36 -12.04 21.63
C GLY A 17 20.76 -12.06 20.16
N HIS A 18 19.90 -12.48 19.24
CA HIS A 18 20.13 -12.33 17.81
C HIS A 18 19.12 -11.34 17.27
N LYS A 19 19.62 -10.16 16.84
CA LYS A 19 18.82 -9.22 16.06
C LYS A 19 18.56 -9.92 14.73
N LEU A 20 17.50 -10.75 14.67
CA LEU A 20 16.94 -11.22 13.41
C LEU A 20 16.59 -9.95 12.67
N ARG A 21 17.49 -9.54 11.77
CA ARG A 21 17.25 -8.46 10.84
C ARG A 21 15.98 -8.86 10.13
N LYS A 22 14.91 -8.13 10.45
CA LYS A 22 13.83 -7.64 9.59
C LYS A 22 14.09 -7.95 8.10
N PHE A 23 14.06 -9.22 7.75
CA PHE A 23 14.31 -9.74 6.40
C PHE A 23 13.00 -10.26 5.81
N LEU A 24 12.06 -10.67 6.65
CA LEU A 24 10.66 -10.85 6.30
C LEU A 24 9.82 -9.80 7.04
N SER A 25 9.76 -8.59 6.51
CA SER A 25 8.62 -7.72 6.80
C SER A 25 8.22 -7.03 5.51
N TYR A 26 7.26 -7.67 4.84
CA TYR A 26 6.25 -7.13 3.93
C TYR A 26 6.57 -5.83 3.20
N ASP A 27 6.64 -5.92 1.87
CA ASP A 27 6.45 -4.88 0.87
C ASP A 27 6.56 -3.43 1.38
N ARG A 28 7.74 -2.85 1.22
CA ARG A 28 7.99 -1.42 1.45
C ARG A 28 7.12 -0.51 0.56
N ASP A 29 6.48 -1.07 -0.47
CA ASP A 29 5.53 -0.40 -1.36
C ASP A 29 4.07 -0.46 -0.86
N LEU A 30 3.81 -1.11 0.28
CA LEU A 30 2.50 -1.17 0.95
C LEU A 30 2.36 -0.16 2.09
N ASP A 31 3.37 0.66 2.39
CA ASP A 31 3.12 1.86 3.19
C ASP A 31 2.13 2.71 2.39
N PRO A 32 0.85 2.81 2.80
CA PRO A 32 -0.16 3.45 2.00
C PRO A 32 0.11 4.94 2.11
N GLU A 33 0.76 5.51 1.10
CA GLU A 33 0.67 6.94 0.87
C GLU A 33 -0.82 7.22 0.63
N GLU A 34 -1.44 7.85 1.62
CA GLU A 34 -2.86 8.21 1.56
C GLU A 34 -3.05 9.09 0.33
N PRO A 35 -3.91 8.71 -0.63
CA PRO A 35 -4.08 9.48 -1.85
C PRO A 35 -4.63 10.88 -1.52
N GLU A 36 -4.10 11.88 -2.23
CA GLU A 36 -4.54 13.27 -2.12
C GLU A 36 -6.08 13.38 -2.14
N PRO A 37 -6.70 13.99 -1.12
CA PRO A 37 -8.16 13.96 -0.95
C PRO A 37 -8.90 14.62 -2.12
N GLU A 38 -8.28 15.62 -2.75
CA GLU A 38 -8.85 16.32 -3.91
C GLU A 38 -8.97 15.41 -5.16
N LYS A 39 -7.94 14.59 -5.43
CA LYS A 39 -7.96 13.61 -6.53
C LYS A 39 -9.06 12.57 -6.28
N VAL A 40 -9.20 12.11 -5.03
CA VAL A 40 -10.24 11.15 -4.63
C VAL A 40 -11.63 11.72 -4.85
N VAL A 41 -11.91 12.97 -4.44
CA VAL A 41 -13.22 13.61 -4.63
C VAL A 41 -13.56 13.75 -6.12
N THR A 42 -12.60 14.18 -6.93
CA THR A 42 -12.79 14.38 -8.37
C THR A 42 -13.10 13.06 -9.07
N LEU A 43 -12.31 12.02 -8.81
CA LEU A 43 -12.54 10.69 -9.38
C LEU A 43 -13.83 10.05 -8.86
N THR A 44 -14.19 10.27 -7.60
CA THR A 44 -15.45 9.77 -7.02
C THR A 44 -16.66 10.32 -7.79
N ARG A 45 -16.64 11.61 -8.16
CA ARG A 45 -17.71 12.21 -8.99
C ARG A 45 -17.75 11.56 -10.37
N ALA A 46 -16.61 11.39 -11.02
CA ALA A 46 -16.54 10.72 -12.32
C ALA A 46 -17.07 9.29 -12.27
N TYR A 47 -16.73 8.51 -11.24
CA TYR A 47 -17.26 7.16 -11.06
C TYR A 47 -18.77 7.12 -10.81
N ARG A 48 -19.35 8.16 -10.18
CA ARG A 48 -20.81 8.29 -10.06
C ARG A 48 -21.44 8.48 -11.44
N ASP A 49 -20.86 9.31 -12.30
CA ASP A 49 -21.35 9.52 -13.66
C ASP A 49 -21.23 8.26 -14.52
N VAL A 50 -20.15 7.48 -14.35
CA VAL A 50 -19.99 6.17 -14.99
C VAL A 50 -21.10 5.21 -14.58
N LEU A 51 -21.46 5.14 -13.29
CA LEU A 51 -22.55 4.30 -12.81
C LEU A 51 -23.90 4.72 -13.42
N HIS A 52 -24.16 6.03 -13.53
CA HIS A 52 -25.33 6.55 -14.23
C HIS A 52 -25.34 6.15 -15.71
N GLY A 53 -24.20 6.19 -16.40
CA GLY A 53 -24.09 5.76 -17.80
C GLY A 53 -24.40 4.27 -18.02
N ILE A 54 -24.11 3.42 -17.03
CA ILE A 54 -24.43 1.98 -17.04
C ILE A 54 -25.90 1.72 -16.66
N LYS A 55 -26.68 2.77 -16.33
CA LYS A 55 -28.05 2.70 -15.80
C LYS A 55 -28.16 2.03 -14.43
N GLU A 56 -27.09 2.06 -13.65
CA GLU A 56 -27.11 1.63 -12.24
C GLU A 56 -27.52 2.78 -11.33
N ASP A 57 -28.14 2.45 -10.20
CA ASP A 57 -28.55 3.43 -9.19
C ASP A 57 -27.46 3.59 -8.11
N PRO A 58 -26.75 4.73 -8.06
CA PRO A 58 -25.71 4.96 -7.06
C PRO A 58 -26.24 5.18 -5.64
N THR A 59 -27.56 5.31 -5.46
CA THR A 59 -28.18 5.45 -4.13
C THR A 59 -28.47 4.11 -3.45
N ARG A 60 -28.37 2.99 -4.18
CA ARG A 60 -28.44 1.64 -3.59
C ARG A 60 -27.42 1.48 -2.48
N GLN A 61 -27.82 0.87 -1.36
CA GLN A 61 -26.96 0.61 -0.19
C GLN A 61 -25.59 0.00 -0.55
N GLY A 62 -25.56 -0.92 -1.53
CA GLY A 62 -24.32 -1.58 -1.99
C GLY A 62 -23.42 -0.70 -2.88
N LEU A 63 -23.96 0.34 -3.50
CA LEU A 63 -23.26 1.23 -4.43
C LEU A 63 -22.83 2.56 -3.81
N LEU A 64 -23.38 2.94 -2.65
CA LEU A 64 -23.05 4.22 -1.99
C LEU A 64 -21.54 4.45 -1.82
N LYS A 65 -20.79 3.41 -1.45
CA LYS A 65 -19.32 3.46 -1.26
C LYS A 65 -18.53 3.03 -2.49
N THR A 66 -19.19 2.53 -3.53
CA THR A 66 -18.52 2.06 -4.75
C THR A 66 -17.74 3.15 -5.48
N PRO A 67 -18.24 4.38 -5.69
CA PRO A 67 -17.47 5.39 -6.41
C PRO A 67 -16.21 5.82 -5.64
N GLU A 68 -16.27 5.90 -4.31
CA GLU A 68 -15.11 6.21 -3.46
C GLU A 68 -14.07 5.08 -3.49
N ARG A 69 -14.50 3.83 -3.36
CA ARG A 69 -13.61 2.66 -3.44
C ARG A 69 -12.97 2.54 -4.82
N ALA A 70 -13.73 2.79 -5.89
CA ALA A 70 -13.22 2.76 -7.25
C ALA A 70 -12.16 3.85 -7.47
N ALA A 71 -12.40 5.08 -7.00
CA ALA A 71 -11.42 6.16 -7.05
C ALA A 71 -10.12 5.80 -6.33
N LYS A 72 -10.21 5.28 -5.09
CA LYS A 72 -9.04 4.85 -4.31
C LYS A 72 -8.27 3.70 -4.97
N ALA A 73 -8.99 2.70 -5.47
CA ALA A 73 -8.37 1.58 -6.19
C ALA A 73 -7.67 2.04 -7.48
N PHE A 74 -8.29 2.95 -8.23
CA PHE A 74 -7.71 3.50 -9.45
C PHE A 74 -6.40 4.23 -9.17
N LEU A 75 -6.38 5.11 -8.16
CA LEU A 75 -5.16 5.82 -7.74
C LEU A 75 -4.07 4.85 -7.28
N PHE A 76 -4.45 3.77 -6.58
CA PHE A 76 -3.50 2.72 -6.19
C PHE A 76 -2.90 1.99 -7.40
N PHE A 77 -3.70 1.68 -8.43
CA PHE A 77 -3.20 1.02 -9.64
C PHE A 77 -2.32 1.95 -10.48
N THR A 78 -2.58 3.25 -10.46
CA THR A 78 -1.81 4.25 -11.23
C THR A 78 -0.66 4.88 -10.45
N LYS A 79 -0.44 4.50 -9.18
CA LYS A 79 0.62 5.09 -8.33
C LYS A 79 2.02 4.95 -8.92
N GLY A 80 2.25 3.95 -9.78
CA GLY A 80 3.52 3.72 -10.45
C GLY A 80 3.97 4.88 -11.37
N TYR A 81 3.04 5.70 -11.88
CA TYR A 81 3.38 6.84 -12.73
C TYR A 81 4.08 7.98 -11.98
N GLU A 82 3.81 8.11 -10.67
CA GLU A 82 4.43 9.13 -9.81
C GLU A 82 5.73 8.62 -9.16
N GLN A 83 6.11 7.34 -9.39
CA GLN A 83 7.26 6.72 -8.76
C GLN A 83 8.53 6.85 -9.62
N THR A 84 9.53 7.56 -9.11
CA THR A 84 10.87 7.63 -9.71
C THR A 84 11.83 6.58 -9.15
N LEU A 85 12.62 5.95 -10.02
CA LEU A 85 13.56 4.88 -9.65
C LEU A 85 14.72 5.36 -8.76
N GLN A 86 15.12 6.64 -8.86
CA GLN A 86 16.25 7.20 -8.10
C GLN A 86 16.15 7.02 -6.57
N GLY A 87 14.94 6.88 -6.02
CA GLY A 87 14.73 6.69 -4.58
C GLY A 87 14.46 5.25 -4.13
N LYS A 88 14.18 4.32 -5.06
CA LYS A 88 13.64 2.98 -4.74
C LYS A 88 14.61 1.83 -4.93
N ILE A 89 15.63 1.99 -5.77
CA ILE A 89 16.67 0.98 -5.93
C ILE A 89 17.74 1.22 -4.84
N PRO A 90 17.90 0.32 -3.86
CA PRO A 90 18.99 0.48 -2.91
C PRO A 90 20.31 0.36 -3.68
N PHE A 91 21.22 1.32 -3.47
CA PHE A 91 22.54 1.39 -4.13
C PHE A 91 23.30 0.05 -4.11
N LEU A 92 23.12 -0.74 -3.05
CA LEU A 92 23.72 -2.06 -2.89
C LEU A 92 23.22 -3.10 -3.91
N LEU A 93 21.98 -2.99 -4.39
CA LEU A 93 21.42 -3.89 -5.40
C LEU A 93 22.14 -3.69 -6.75
N PHE A 94 22.45 -2.45 -7.11
CA PHE A 94 23.14 -2.14 -8.36
C PHE A 94 24.55 -2.77 -8.42
N GLN A 95 25.29 -2.75 -7.31
CA GLN A 95 26.67 -3.26 -7.25
C GLN A 95 26.76 -4.79 -7.24
N LEU A 96 25.71 -5.50 -6.80
CA LEU A 96 25.67 -6.96 -6.82
C LEU A 96 25.24 -7.54 -8.18
N PHE A 97 24.60 -6.73 -9.03
CA PHE A 97 24.14 -7.15 -10.35
C PHE A 97 25.25 -7.22 -11.41
N SER A 98 26.41 -6.60 -11.19
CA SER A 98 27.50 -6.61 -12.18
C SER A 98 28.30 -7.93 -12.21
N GLU A 99 28.19 -8.75 -11.18
CA GLU A 99 29.04 -9.94 -10.98
C GLU A 99 28.32 -11.26 -11.28
N SER A 100 27.00 -11.27 -11.51
CA SER A 100 26.24 -12.53 -11.69
C SER A 100 24.96 -12.34 -12.50
N LEU A 101 24.71 -13.21 -13.48
CA LEU A 101 23.48 -13.22 -14.27
C LEU A 101 22.31 -13.75 -13.42
N PHE A 102 21.39 -12.86 -13.04
CA PHE A 102 20.17 -13.23 -12.33
C PHE A 102 19.01 -13.34 -13.33
N CYS A 103 18.44 -14.53 -13.48
CA CYS A 103 17.25 -14.74 -14.31
C CYS A 103 16.01 -14.59 -13.42
N PHE A 104 15.26 -13.51 -13.60
CA PHE A 104 13.89 -13.42 -13.10
C PHE A 104 12.98 -14.14 -14.09
N ARG A 105 12.18 -15.09 -13.58
CA ARG A 105 11.24 -15.92 -14.33
C ARG A 105 10.14 -15.07 -14.97
#